data_AF-A0A8J6E5S4-F1
#
_entry.id   AF-A0A8J6E5S4-F1
#
_cell.length_a   1.000
_cell.length_b   1.000
_cell.length_c   1.000
_cell.angle_alpha   90.00
_cell.angle_beta   90.00
_cell.angle_gamma   90.00
#
_symmetry.space_group_name_H-M   'P 1'
#
loop_
_entity.id
_entity.type
_entity.pdbx_description
1 polymer ?
#
loop_
_entity_poly.entity_id
_entity_poly.type
_entity_poly.pdbx_seq_one_letter_code
_entity_poly.pdbx_strand_id
1 'polypeptide(L)' 'EKKKLKGTDCPLWERLLQGPAGNIARMFLMDREAEEISSDVAQYIKFSLPLLETILQRLNEEEEQEIQRTIAK' A
#
# COMPACT_ATOMS: atom_id res chain seq x y z
N GLU A 1 12.81 -15.35 7.17
CA GLU A 1 12.98 -16.72 7.75
C GLU A 1 11.84 -17.63 7.31
N LYS A 2 12.03 -18.96 7.35
CA LYS A 2 10.98 -19.94 7.04
C LYS A 2 10.51 -20.61 8.33
N LYS A 3 9.23 -20.46 8.68
CA LYS A 3 8.58 -21.12 9.83
C LYS A 3 7.62 -22.18 9.33
N LYS A 4 7.62 -23.37 9.95
CA LYS A 4 6.64 -24.43 9.65
C LYS A 4 5.33 -24.13 10.38
N LEU A 5 4.23 -24.06 9.62
CA LEU A 5 2.89 -23.82 10.14
C LEU A 5 2.25 -25.12 10.65
N LYS A 6 1.41 -25.01 11.68
CA LYS A 6 0.51 -26.06 12.15
C LYS A 6 -0.74 -26.10 11.27
N GLY A 7 -1.46 -27.23 11.27
CA GLY A 7 -2.69 -27.39 10.48
C GLY A 7 -3.83 -26.46 10.88
N THR A 8 -3.77 -25.84 12.06
CA THR A 8 -4.74 -24.86 12.57
C THR A 8 -4.38 -23.42 12.24
N ASP A 9 -3.18 -23.18 11.70
CA ASP A 9 -2.69 -21.82 11.50
C ASP A 9 -3.26 -21.23 10.21
N CYS A 10 -3.50 -19.92 10.20
CA CYS A 10 -3.93 -19.18 9.02
C CYS A 10 -2.70 -18.62 8.28
N PRO A 11 -2.34 -19.13 7.09
CA PRO A 11 -1.06 -18.79 6.45
C PRO A 11 -0.90 -17.30 6.14
N LEU A 12 -1.98 -16.63 5.74
CA LEU A 12 -1.97 -15.20 5.44
C LEU A 12 -1.76 -14.34 6.70
N TRP A 13 -2.39 -14.73 7.81
CA TRP A 13 -2.23 -14.05 9.09
C TRP A 13 -0.80 -14.19 9.62
N GLU A 14 -0.25 -15.40 9.57
CA GLU A 14 1.14 -15.65 9.97
C GLU A 14 2.15 -14.89 9.09
N ARG A 15 1.85 -14.75 7.79
CA ARG A 15 2.68 -13.98 6.86
C ARG A 15 2.67 -12.48 7.16
N LEU A 16 1.53 -11.95 7.60
CA LEU A 16 1.36 -10.57 8.04
C LEU A 16 2.19 -10.31 9.30
N LEU A 17 2.06 -11.18 10.31
CA LEU A 17 2.78 -11.06 11.59
C LEU A 17 4.31 -11.17 11.45
N GLN A 18 4.79 -11.98 10.51
CA GLN A 18 6.23 -12.11 10.23
C GLN A 18 6.81 -10.86 9.56
N GLY A 19 5.96 -9.94 9.09
CA GLY A 19 6.39 -8.77 8.35
C GLY A 19 6.98 -9.11 6.98
N PRO A 20 7.09 -8.15 6.07
CA PRO A 20 7.71 -8.39 4.78
C PRO A 20 9.21 -8.63 4.94
N ALA A 21 9.82 -9.40 4.04
CA ALA A 21 11.26 -9.50 4.00
C ALA A 21 11.81 -8.13 3.58
N GLY A 22 12.52 -7.42 4.48
CA GLY A 22 12.89 -6.00 4.27
C GLY A 22 13.72 -5.68 3.03
N ASN A 23 14.27 -6.70 2.37
CA ASN A 23 15.00 -6.62 1.10
C ASN A 23 14.14 -6.92 -0.15
N ILE A 24 12.97 -7.55 0.00
CA ILE A 24 12.12 -8.03 -1.11
C ILE A 24 10.78 -7.29 -1.13
N ALA A 25 10.25 -6.91 0.04
CA ALA A 25 8.99 -6.20 0.14
C ALA A 25 9.00 -5.24 1.34
N ARG A 26 8.20 -4.18 1.24
CA ARG A 26 7.87 -3.28 2.35
C ARG A 26 6.35 -3.28 2.49
N MET A 27 5.87 -3.18 3.72
CA MET A 27 4.45 -3.15 4.06
C MET A 27 4.25 -1.88 4.88
N PHE A 28 3.33 -1.05 4.43
CA PHE A 28 2.97 0.19 5.10
C PHE A 28 1.57 0.00 5.66
N LEU A 29 1.44 0.23 6.96
CA LEU A 29 0.15 0.35 7.61
C LEU A 29 -0.21 1.84 7.59
N MET A 30 -1.26 2.19 6.87
CA MET A 30 -1.82 3.55 6.87
C MET A 30 -3.18 3.51 7.54
N ASP A 31 -3.46 4.55 8.33
CA ASP A 31 -4.80 4.72 8.88
C ASP A 31 -5.77 5.05 7.73
N ARG A 32 -6.97 4.48 7.78
CA ARG A 32 -7.96 4.63 6.71
C ARG A 32 -8.49 6.05 6.61
N GLU A 33 -8.43 6.78 7.72
CA GLU A 33 -8.94 8.15 7.85
C GLU A 33 -7.82 9.20 7.77
N ALA A 34 -6.56 8.78 7.55
CA ALA A 34 -5.45 9.72 7.40
C ALA A 34 -5.58 10.48 6.07
N GLU A 35 -5.26 11.77 6.12
CA GLU A 35 -5.15 12.62 4.94
C GLU A 35 -4.00 12.10 4.06
N GLU A 36 -4.28 11.76 2.79
CA GLU A 36 -3.30 11.18 1.87
C GLU A 36 -2.09 12.11 1.64
N ILE A 37 -2.31 13.43 1.72
CA ILE A 37 -1.25 14.44 1.63
C ILE A 37 -1.34 15.36 2.84
N SER A 38 -0.50 15.12 3.84
CA SER A 38 -0.32 16.12 4.90
C SER A 38 0.47 17.33 4.39
N SER A 39 0.29 18.49 5.03
CA SER A 39 1.10 19.68 4.75
C SER A 39 2.62 19.39 4.81
N ASP A 40 3.04 18.56 5.77
CA ASP A 40 4.45 18.19 5.94
C ASP A 40 4.98 17.37 4.75
N VAL A 41 4.15 16.47 4.21
CA VAL A 41 4.48 15.68 3.02
C VAL A 41 4.56 16.57 1.77
N ALA A 42 3.62 17.50 1.60
CA ALA A 42 3.65 18.44 0.48
C ALA A 42 4.92 19.30 0.49
N GLN A 43 5.32 19.79 1.67
CA GLN A 43 6.56 20.54 1.85
C GLN A 43 7.81 19.70 1.56
N TYR A 44 7.83 18.43 1.97
CA TYR A 44 8.94 17.52 1.72
C TYR A 44 9.15 17.24 0.23
N ILE A 45 8.06 17.00 -0.51
CA ILE A 45 8.10 16.65 -1.94
C ILE A 45 8.43 17.85 -2.83
N LYS A 46 8.29 19.09 -2.31
CA LYS A 46 8.55 20.36 -3.02
C LYS A 46 7.67 20.56 -4.26
N PHE A 47 6.46 20.03 -4.24
CA PHE A 47 5.42 20.32 -5.25
C PHE A 47 4.24 21.06 -4.60
N SER A 48 3.45 21.73 -5.44
CA SER A 48 2.23 22.37 -4.97
C SER A 48 1.18 21.31 -4.63
N LEU A 49 0.38 21.55 -3.58
CA LEU A 49 -0.73 20.68 -3.18
C LEU A 49 -1.67 20.32 -4.35
N PRO A 50 -2.14 21.27 -5.18
CA PRO A 50 -3.03 20.94 -6.29
C PRO A 50 -2.42 19.97 -7.32
N LEU A 51 -1.11 20.05 -7.54
CA LEU A 51 -0.42 19.12 -8.43
C LEU A 51 -0.37 17.72 -7.82
N LEU A 52 -0.08 17.61 -6.51
CA LEU A 52 -0.05 16.34 -5.80
C LEU A 52 -1.44 15.68 -5.77
N GLU A 53 -2.51 16.45 -5.53
CA GLU A 53 -3.89 15.97 -5.60
C GLU A 53 -4.22 15.41 -6.99
N THR A 54 -3.79 16.10 -8.05
CA THR A 54 -3.98 15.63 -9.43
C THR A 54 -3.22 14.32 -9.69
N ILE A 55 -2.00 14.19 -9.18
CA ILE A 55 -1.21 12.96 -9.30
C ILE A 55 -1.90 11.80 -8.59
N LEU A 56 -2.37 12.02 -7.35
CA LEU A 56 -3.09 10.98 -6.59
C LEU A 56 -4.37 10.54 -7.30
N GLN A 57 -5.16 11.50 -7.80
CA GLN A 57 -6.36 11.17 -8.56
C GLN A 57 -6.03 10.25 -9.76
N ARG A 58 -4.97 10.57 -10.51
CA ARG A 58 -4.53 9.75 -11.65
C ARG A 58 -4.08 8.35 -11.23
N LEU A 59 -3.32 8.25 -10.15
CA LEU A 59 -2.88 6.94 -9.63
C LEU A 59 -4.08 6.08 -9.21
N ASN A 60 -5.07 6.66 -8.54
CA ASN A 60 -6.29 5.96 -8.15
C ASN A 60 -7.11 5.49 -9.37
N GLU A 61 -7.22 6.35 -10.41
CA GLU A 61 -7.86 5.98 -11.68
C GLU A 61 -7.14 4.80 -12.37
N GLU A 62 -5.81 4.80 -12.38
CA GLU A 62 -5.00 3.73 -12.97
C GLU A 62 -5.08 2.42 -12.16
N GLU A 63 -5.03 2.50 -10.83
CA GLU A 63 -5.15 1.34 -9.94
C GLU A 63 -6.50 0.65 -10.11
N GLU A 64 -7.60 1.41 -10.11
CA GLU A 64 -8.95 0.87 -10.31
C GLU A 64 -9.03 0.15 -11.67
N GLN A 65 -8.49 0.74 -12.74
CA GLN A 65 -8.45 0.10 -14.06
C GLN A 65 -7.68 -1.23 -14.04
N GLU A 66 -6.54 -1.29 -13.35
CA GLU A 66 -5.71 -2.49 -13.29
C GLU A 66 -6.33 -3.59 -12.43
N ILE A 67 -7.04 -3.21 -11.35
CA ILE A 67 -7.88 -4.13 -10.56
C ILE A 67 -8.93 -4.76 -11.46
N GLN A 68 -9.71 -3.96 -12.20
CA GLN A 68 -10.74 -4.47 -13.10
C GLN A 68 -10.17 -5.40 -14.19
N ARG A 69 -9.01 -5.05 -14.76
CA ARG A 69 -8.30 -5.91 -15.74
C ARG A 69 -7.85 -7.23 -15.13
N THR A 70 -7.35 -7.22 -13.90
CA THR A 70 -6.88 -8.42 -13.20
C THR A 70 -8.04 -9.34 -12.85
N ILE A 71 -9.20 -8.80 -12.47
CA ILE A 71 -10.42 -9.58 -12.19
C ILE A 71 -11.00 -10.19 -13.47
N ALA A 72 -10.94 -9.47 -14.59
CA ALA A 72 -11.47 -9.93 -15.88
C ALA A 72 -10.63 -11.03 -16.56
N LYS A 73 -9.47 -11.38 -15.99
CA LYS A 73 -8.47 -12.29 -16.58
C LYS A 73 -8.47 -13.65 -15.89
#